data_AF-A0A074ZV52-F1
#
_entry.id   AF-A0A074ZV52-F1
#
_cell.length_a   1.000
_cell.length_b   1.000
_cell.length_c   1.000
_cell.angle_alpha   90.00
_cell.angle_beta   90.00
_cell.angle_gamma   90.00
#
_symmetry.space_group_name_H-M   'P 1'
#
loop_
_entity.id
_entity.type
_entity.pdbx_description
1 polymer ?
#
loop_
_entity_poly.entity_id
_entity_poly.type
_entity_poly.pdbx_seq_one_letter_code
_entity_poly.pdbx_strand_id
1 'polypeptide(L)'
;MLVHELAVEILKFRVIYTFAADASDRGISAVRKQKNGFITYASRVPANAKQTYLSIEKEFLAITFAQDKLAQYLLGQLEPPATTSGKVGDSNLGKGNEHVEIAKPAGKEMQTDQQPRDQKPINSPELPIFQQITNYFGRSTLKTARLWETFACRQAYTRQQLYFLHECLRKHIFPRSVTYRPPINHPQDWVIARQNGRRMVRLMITDAHNRIRKYERIANGHREACLRKIGPDLMEQLSMAVERRVSSTAKNKKAHLDS
;
A
#
# COMPACT_ATOMS: atom_id res chain seq x y z
N MET A 1 -5.27 12.29 -3.86
CA MET A 1 -6.08 12.56 -2.66
C MET A 1 -7.46 12.00 -2.93
N LEU A 2 -7.77 10.79 -2.43
CA LEU A 2 -9.06 10.14 -2.61
C LEU A 2 -9.78 10.19 -1.27
N VAL A 3 -10.65 11.17 -1.07
CA VAL A 3 -11.48 11.26 0.13
C VAL A 3 -12.58 10.22 -0.01
N HIS A 4 -12.51 9.16 0.78
CA HIS A 4 -13.58 8.16 0.84
C HIS A 4 -14.57 8.52 1.94
N GLU A 5 -15.78 8.91 1.55
CA GLU A 5 -16.89 9.18 2.47
C GLU A 5 -17.68 7.89 2.76
N LEU A 6 -17.70 7.48 4.02
CA LEU A 6 -18.55 6.38 4.51
C LEU A 6 -19.65 6.96 5.40
N ALA A 7 -20.91 6.82 4.96
CA ALA A 7 -22.10 7.13 5.73
C ALA A 7 -22.50 5.93 6.59
N VAL A 8 -22.56 6.11 7.91
CA VAL A 8 -23.07 5.10 8.85
C VAL A 8 -24.30 5.67 9.54
N GLU A 9 -25.43 4.94 9.47
CA GLU A 9 -26.69 5.30 10.11
C GLU A 9 -26.86 4.52 11.41
N ILE A 10 -27.09 5.23 12.52
CA ILE A 10 -27.34 4.61 13.83
C ILE A 10 -28.84 4.59 14.10
N LEU A 11 -29.39 3.38 14.21
CA LEU A 11 -30.81 3.05 14.31
C LEU A 11 -31.56 3.64 15.52
N LYS A 12 -30.88 4.27 16.49
CA LYS A 12 -31.53 4.90 17.65
C LYS A 12 -31.74 6.42 17.55
N PHE A 13 -31.03 7.12 16.66
CA PHE A 13 -31.10 8.59 16.58
C PHE A 13 -31.20 9.18 15.17
N ARG A 14 -31.21 8.35 14.10
CA ARG A 14 -31.35 8.83 12.70
C ARG A 14 -30.32 9.92 12.32
N VAL A 15 -29.14 9.90 12.96
CA VAL A 15 -28.03 10.79 12.63
C VAL A 15 -27.07 10.04 11.70
N ILE A 16 -26.82 10.62 10.52
CA ILE A 16 -25.83 10.12 9.56
C ILE A 16 -24.49 10.75 9.90
N TYR A 17 -23.49 9.90 10.14
CA TYR A 17 -22.11 10.32 10.31
C TYR A 17 -21.31 9.99 9.05
N THR A 18 -20.48 10.95 8.63
CA THR A 18 -19.56 10.76 7.50
C THR A 18 -18.13 10.68 8.03
N PHE A 19 -17.44 9.60 7.69
CA PHE A 19 -16.01 9.48 7.94
C PHE A 19 -15.24 9.78 6.66
N ALA A 20 -14.18 10.57 6.78
CA ALA A 20 -13.16 10.76 5.76
C ALA A 20 -11.85 10.16 6.27
N ALA A 21 -11.21 9.30 5.50
CA ALA A 21 -9.91 8.73 5.83
C ALA A 21 -8.91 9.07 4.71
N ASP A 22 -7.65 9.25 5.11
CA ASP A 22 -6.53 9.52 4.19
C ASP A 22 -5.30 8.74 4.66
N ALA A 23 -4.53 8.23 3.71
CA ALA A 23 -3.30 7.51 3.98
C ALA A 23 -2.11 8.03 3.18
N SER A 24 -1.01 8.25 3.89
CA SER A 24 0.27 8.64 3.32
C SER A 24 1.35 7.60 3.61
N ASP A 25 2.55 7.83 3.05
CA ASP A 25 3.70 6.99 3.35
C ASP A 25 4.19 7.09 4.79
N ARG A 26 3.80 8.14 5.52
CA ARG A 26 4.26 8.41 6.88
C ARG A 26 3.18 8.18 7.95
N GLY A 27 1.91 8.12 7.56
CA GLY A 27 0.82 8.13 8.51
C GLY A 27 -0.53 7.87 7.87
N ILE A 28 -1.44 7.34 8.68
CA ILE A 28 -2.86 7.24 8.35
C ILE A 28 -3.64 8.22 9.22
N SER A 29 -4.67 8.83 8.66
CA SER A 29 -5.52 9.78 9.37
C SER A 29 -7.00 9.56 9.03
N ALA A 30 -7.86 9.96 9.96
CA ALA A 30 -9.29 9.86 9.83
C ALA A 30 -9.98 11.02 10.54
N VAL A 31 -11.08 11.47 9.96
CA VAL A 31 -11.88 12.60 10.42
C VAL A 31 -13.35 12.20 10.43
N ARG A 32 -14.03 12.49 11.55
CA ARG A 32 -15.48 12.42 11.66
C ARG A 32 -16.10 13.77 11.34
N LYS A 33 -17.05 13.79 10.40
CA LYS A 33 -17.91 14.93 10.07
C LYS A 33 -19.36 14.63 10.45
N GLN A 34 -20.03 15.64 10.99
CA GLN A 34 -21.50 15.72 11.08
C GLN A 34 -21.97 16.97 10.34
N LYS A 35 -23.25 17.05 9.96
CA LYS A 35 -23.82 18.11 9.10
C LYS A 35 -23.40 19.56 9.44
N ASN A 36 -23.02 19.87 10.68
CA ASN A 36 -22.60 21.22 11.11
C ASN A 36 -21.12 21.36 11.52
N GLY A 37 -20.24 20.40 11.23
CA GLY A 37 -18.79 20.57 11.48
C GLY A 37 -17.97 19.29 11.66
N PHE A 38 -16.68 19.49 11.87
CA PHE A 38 -15.71 18.45 12.24
C PHE A 38 -15.82 18.15 13.72
N ILE A 39 -16.01 16.88 14.09
CA ILE A 39 -16.20 16.51 15.50
C ILE A 39 -14.89 16.01 16.10
N THR A 40 -14.12 15.20 15.37
CA THR A 40 -12.92 14.55 15.93
C THR A 40 -11.96 14.14 14.83
N TYR A 41 -10.66 14.34 15.09
CA TYR A 41 -9.54 13.90 14.27
C TYR A 41 -8.81 12.74 14.98
N ALA A 42 -8.42 11.72 14.21
CA ALA A 42 -7.54 10.67 14.67
C ALA A 42 -6.43 10.45 13.64
N SER A 43 -5.19 10.31 14.10
CA SER A 43 -4.08 9.89 13.24
C SER A 43 -3.16 8.94 13.98
N ARG A 44 -2.43 8.12 13.20
CA ARG A 44 -1.31 7.35 13.73
C ARG A 44 -0.27 7.07 12.65
N VAL A 45 0.96 6.81 13.10
CA VAL A 45 2.00 6.21 12.27
C VAL A 45 1.81 4.68 12.29
N PRO A 46 1.64 4.01 11.13
CA PRO A 46 1.60 2.56 11.08
C PRO A 46 2.94 1.96 11.50
N ALA A 47 2.91 0.80 12.17
CA ALA A 47 4.10 0.01 12.46
C ALA A 47 4.88 -0.30 11.16
N ASN A 48 6.21 -0.47 11.24
CA ASN A 48 7.11 -0.59 10.09
C ASN A 48 6.62 -1.62 9.03
N ALA A 49 6.09 -2.77 9.46
CA ALA A 49 5.56 -3.80 8.56
C ALA A 49 4.33 -3.37 7.73
N LYS A 50 3.60 -2.34 8.16
CA LYS A 50 2.42 -1.78 7.49
C LYS A 50 2.74 -0.54 6.66
N GLN A 51 3.97 0.00 6.75
CA GLN A 51 4.42 1.11 5.91
C GLN A 51 4.81 0.65 4.49
N THR A 52 5.12 -0.64 4.32
CA THR A 52 5.42 -1.27 3.02
C THR A 52 4.19 -1.71 2.24
N TYR A 53 2.99 -1.53 2.81
CA TYR A 53 1.72 -1.83 2.15
C TYR A 53 1.56 -1.00 0.87
N LEU A 54 0.82 -1.54 -0.10
CA LEU A 54 0.44 -0.81 -1.31
C LEU A 54 -0.41 0.42 -0.91
N SER A 55 -0.42 1.49 -1.72
CA SER A 55 -1.19 2.71 -1.41
C SER A 55 -2.64 2.40 -1.06
N ILE A 56 -3.28 1.50 -1.82
CA ILE A 56 -4.66 1.09 -1.54
C ILE A 56 -4.81 0.36 -0.20
N GLU A 57 -3.86 -0.52 0.16
CA GLU A 57 -3.83 -1.19 1.46
C GLU A 57 -3.61 -0.20 2.62
N LYS A 58 -2.88 0.90 2.38
CA LYS A 58 -2.71 1.98 3.36
C LYS A 58 -4.00 2.79 3.53
N GLU A 59 -4.69 3.15 2.45
CA GLU A 59 -6.00 3.82 2.50
C GLU A 59 -7.01 2.97 3.29
N PHE A 60 -6.96 1.66 3.10
CA PHE A 60 -7.80 0.73 3.86
C PHE A 60 -7.41 0.59 5.33
N LEU A 61 -6.11 0.64 5.62
CA LEU A 61 -5.65 0.73 7.00
C LEU A 61 -6.15 2.01 7.67
N ALA A 62 -6.27 3.11 6.92
CA ALA A 62 -6.85 4.37 7.41
C ALA A 62 -8.36 4.25 7.67
N ILE A 63 -9.12 3.61 6.78
CA ILE A 63 -10.57 3.38 6.98
C ILE A 63 -10.85 2.47 8.18
N THR A 64 -10.12 1.36 8.33
CA THR A 64 -10.26 0.45 9.48
C THR A 64 -9.86 1.13 10.78
N PHE A 65 -8.76 1.91 10.76
CA PHE A 65 -8.37 2.75 11.88
C PHE A 65 -9.45 3.79 12.25
N ALA A 66 -10.08 4.41 11.25
CA ALA A 66 -11.19 5.34 11.44
C ALA A 66 -12.36 4.65 12.16
N GLN A 67 -12.74 3.45 11.74
CA GLN A 67 -13.80 2.68 12.37
C GLN A 67 -13.43 2.31 13.81
N ASP A 68 -12.25 1.75 14.06
CA ASP A 68 -11.82 1.34 15.40
C ASP A 68 -11.78 2.52 16.39
N LYS A 69 -11.22 3.66 15.97
CA LYS A 69 -11.04 4.82 16.85
C LYS A 69 -12.27 5.69 16.96
N LEU A 70 -13.02 5.87 15.87
CA LEU A 70 -14.13 6.80 15.84
C LEU A 70 -15.47 6.13 16.18
N ALA A 71 -15.57 4.80 16.16
CA ALA A 71 -16.75 4.07 16.62
C ALA A 71 -17.03 4.28 18.13
N GLN A 72 -16.00 4.54 18.93
CA GLN A 72 -16.17 4.85 20.36
C GLN A 72 -17.04 6.10 20.60
N TYR A 73 -17.07 7.03 19.64
CA TYR A 73 -17.83 8.28 19.72
C TYR A 73 -19.21 8.20 19.04
N LEU A 74 -19.59 7.03 18.51
CA LEU A 74 -20.88 6.80 17.85
C LEU A 74 -22.01 6.48 18.84
N LEU A 75 -21.69 5.97 20.04
CA LEU A 75 -22.66 5.50 21.03
C LEU A 75 -22.77 6.39 22.29
N GLY A 76 -22.19 7.60 22.26
CA GLY A 76 -22.26 8.52 23.41
C GLY A 76 -21.51 8.04 24.65
N GLN A 77 -20.53 7.13 24.52
CA GLN A 77 -19.77 6.63 25.67
C GLN A 77 -18.58 7.50 26.08
N LEU A 78 -18.22 8.53 25.30
CA LEU A 78 -17.23 9.53 25.71
C LEU A 78 -17.49 10.83 24.94
N GLU A 79 -17.56 11.95 25.66
CA GLU A 79 -17.50 13.29 25.05
C GLU A 79 -16.16 13.44 24.32
N PRO A 80 -16.14 14.00 23.09
CA PRO A 80 -14.87 14.32 22.44
C PRO A 80 -14.12 15.35 23.30
N PRO A 81 -12.78 15.26 23.43
CA PRO A 81 -12.03 16.34 24.06
C PRO A 81 -12.31 17.62 23.27
N ALA A 82 -12.71 18.67 23.99
CA ALA A 82 -13.09 19.95 23.42
C ALA A 82 -12.05 20.41 22.38
N THR A 83 -12.50 20.66 21.15
CA THR A 83 -11.70 21.28 20.11
C THR A 83 -11.19 22.62 20.61
N THR A 84 -9.89 22.73 20.91
CA THR A 84 -9.22 24.02 20.98
C THR A 84 -9.22 24.61 19.58
N SER A 85 -10.22 25.43 19.27
CA SER A 85 -10.13 26.44 18.23
C SER A 85 -8.92 27.32 18.56
N GLY A 86 -8.01 27.49 17.61
CA GLY A 86 -6.79 28.26 17.82
C GLY A 86 -7.05 29.61 18.48
N LYS A 87 -6.32 29.87 19.55
CA LYS A 87 -5.89 31.23 19.91
C LYS A 87 -4.38 31.21 20.01
N VAL A 88 -3.77 32.01 19.15
CA VAL A 88 -2.41 32.56 19.34
C VAL A 88 -2.46 33.39 20.62
N GLY A 89 -1.47 33.22 21.51
CA GLY A 89 -1.29 34.10 22.67
C GLY A 89 -0.75 33.40 23.91
N ASP A 90 0.57 33.44 24.04
CA ASP A 90 1.44 33.59 25.22
C ASP A 90 1.05 33.12 26.65
N SER A 91 2.13 32.80 27.36
CA SER A 91 2.36 32.75 28.82
C SER A 91 2.16 31.42 29.58
N ASN A 92 3.28 30.70 29.68
CA ASN A 92 4.00 30.29 30.89
C ASN A 92 3.29 30.04 32.25
N LEU A 93 3.94 29.11 32.99
CA LEU A 93 3.86 28.76 34.43
C LEU A 93 2.61 27.97 34.87
N GLY A 94 2.69 26.83 35.54
CA GLY A 94 3.81 26.10 36.15
C GLY A 94 3.29 25.20 37.30
N LYS A 95 4.15 24.25 37.72
CA LYS A 95 4.09 23.35 38.91
C LYS A 95 3.37 22.01 38.69
N GLY A 96 3.99 20.85 38.95
CA GLY A 96 5.31 20.56 39.51
C GLY A 96 5.57 19.06 39.69
N ASN A 97 6.87 18.73 39.71
CA ASN A 97 7.63 17.63 40.34
C ASN A 97 7.13 16.18 40.11
N GLU A 98 7.99 15.22 39.74
CA GLU A 98 9.19 14.81 40.49
C GLU A 98 10.37 14.35 39.60
N HIS A 99 11.55 14.58 40.15
CA HIS A 99 12.89 14.21 39.71
C HIS A 99 13.11 12.70 39.59
N VAL A 100 13.88 12.26 38.56
CA VAL A 100 15.00 11.32 38.74
C VAL A 100 16.12 11.68 37.73
N GLU A 101 17.35 11.55 38.22
CA GLU A 101 18.62 12.11 37.78
C GLU A 101 19.17 11.70 36.40
N ILE A 102 20.01 12.61 35.91
CA ILE A 102 20.83 12.54 34.70
C ILE A 102 22.08 11.70 34.99
N ALA A 103 22.33 10.67 34.18
CA ALA A 103 23.67 10.18 33.91
C ALA A 103 24.03 10.47 32.45
N LYS A 104 25.04 11.31 32.22
CA LYS A 104 25.81 11.38 30.95
C LYS A 104 26.91 10.31 31.00
N PRO A 105 27.22 9.66 29.87
CA PRO A 105 28.45 10.05 29.15
C PRO A 105 28.20 10.14 27.63
N ALA A 106 28.67 11.21 26.98
CA ALA A 106 29.96 11.32 26.30
C ALA A 106 29.99 10.63 24.92
N GLY A 107 30.10 11.48 23.89
CA GLY A 107 30.82 11.25 22.62
C GLY A 107 30.50 9.98 21.82
N LYS A 108 29.72 10.15 20.75
CA LYS A 108 30.07 9.57 19.44
C LYS A 108 29.37 10.36 18.33
N GLU A 109 30.19 10.97 17.50
CA GLU A 109 29.82 11.45 16.17
C GLU A 109 29.06 10.34 15.45
N MET A 110 27.86 10.64 14.91
CA MET A 110 27.15 9.71 14.05
C MET A 110 26.93 10.36 12.70
N GLN A 111 27.72 9.86 11.76
CA GLN A 111 27.74 10.13 10.34
C GLN A 111 26.33 10.21 9.75
N THR A 112 26.18 11.23 8.90
CA THR A 112 25.21 11.27 7.82
C THR A 112 25.34 10.03 6.94
N ASP A 113 24.51 9.02 7.18
CA ASP A 113 24.24 7.97 6.20
C ASP A 113 22.94 8.26 5.47
N GLN A 114 23.07 9.14 4.47
CA GLN A 114 22.28 9.01 3.26
C GLN A 114 22.73 7.71 2.59
N GLN A 115 21.92 6.65 2.65
CA GLN A 115 22.09 5.50 1.78
C GLN A 115 20.91 5.26 0.85
N PRO A 116 21.20 4.81 -0.39
CA PRO A 116 20.40 5.09 -1.58
C PRO A 116 19.40 3.96 -1.85
N ARG A 117 18.24 4.32 -2.39
CA ARG A 117 17.23 3.39 -2.91
C ARG A 117 17.64 2.76 -4.26
N ASP A 118 18.78 2.08 -4.28
CA ASP A 118 19.21 1.22 -5.40
C ASP A 118 19.54 -0.18 -4.87
N GLN A 119 18.51 -0.98 -4.61
CA GLN A 119 18.70 -2.43 -4.54
C GLN A 119 19.04 -2.92 -5.96
N LYS A 120 20.34 -3.12 -6.20
CA LYS A 120 20.89 -3.91 -7.32
C LYS A 120 20.11 -5.24 -7.42
N PRO A 121 19.67 -5.64 -8.62
CA PRO A 121 19.05 -6.95 -8.76
C PRO A 121 20.10 -8.02 -8.46
N ILE A 122 19.72 -8.94 -7.57
CA ILE A 122 20.41 -10.19 -7.25
C ILE A 122 21.01 -10.78 -8.53
N ASN A 123 22.34 -10.91 -8.55
CA ASN A 123 23.16 -11.45 -9.63
C ASN A 123 22.57 -12.78 -10.11
N SER A 124 21.70 -12.69 -11.10
CA SER A 124 21.35 -13.80 -11.95
C SER A 124 22.36 -13.74 -13.08
N PRO A 125 22.93 -14.87 -13.55
CA PRO A 125 23.88 -14.85 -14.65
C PRO A 125 23.27 -14.02 -15.77
N GLU A 126 23.93 -12.94 -16.16
CA GLU A 126 23.43 -12.05 -17.19
C GLU A 126 23.19 -12.90 -18.42
N LEU A 127 21.93 -12.99 -18.85
CA LEU A 127 21.62 -13.74 -20.06
C LEU A 127 22.45 -13.11 -21.20
N PRO A 128 23.14 -13.92 -22.02
CA PRO A 128 24.10 -13.44 -23.01
C PRO A 128 23.57 -12.30 -23.88
N ILE A 129 22.26 -12.29 -24.13
CA ILE A 129 21.57 -11.27 -24.90
C ILE A 129 21.62 -9.86 -24.31
N PHE A 130 21.54 -9.69 -22.99
CA PHE A 130 21.60 -8.36 -22.40
C PHE A 130 23.03 -7.78 -22.49
N GLN A 131 24.04 -8.64 -22.44
CA GLN A 131 25.43 -8.25 -22.69
C GLN A 131 25.63 -7.86 -24.15
N GLN A 132 25.12 -8.66 -25.09
CA GLN A 132 25.14 -8.32 -26.52
C GLN A 132 24.45 -6.97 -26.79
N ILE A 133 23.26 -6.73 -26.22
CA ILE A 133 22.55 -5.45 -26.38
C ILE A 133 23.40 -4.28 -25.88
N THR A 134 24.10 -4.47 -24.77
CA THR A 134 24.98 -3.44 -24.20
C THR A 134 26.14 -3.12 -25.12
N ASN A 135 26.77 -4.16 -25.69
CA ASN A 135 27.95 -4.03 -26.53
C ASN A 135 27.63 -3.41 -27.91
N TYR A 136 26.51 -3.80 -28.53
CA TYR A 136 26.16 -3.36 -29.89
C TYR A 136 25.28 -2.11 -29.93
N PHE A 137 24.36 -1.93 -28.97
CA PHE A 137 23.34 -0.85 -29.01
C PHE A 137 23.43 0.12 -27.83
N GLY A 138 24.37 -0.10 -26.91
CA GLY A 138 24.65 0.77 -25.78
C GLY A 138 23.68 0.67 -24.59
N ARG A 139 24.01 1.42 -23.53
CA ARG A 139 23.31 1.38 -22.23
C ARG A 139 21.86 1.87 -22.29
N SER A 140 21.54 2.80 -23.20
CA SER A 140 20.18 3.34 -23.31
C SER A 140 19.19 2.27 -23.78
N THR A 141 19.59 1.47 -24.76
CA THR A 141 18.81 0.35 -25.30
C THR A 141 18.68 -0.78 -24.30
N LEU A 142 19.78 -1.09 -23.58
CA LEU A 142 19.73 -2.02 -22.45
C LEU A 142 18.71 -1.58 -21.40
N LYS A 143 18.69 -0.30 -21.02
CA LYS A 143 17.75 0.24 -20.04
C LYS A 143 16.30 0.03 -20.50
N THR A 144 16.00 0.27 -21.77
CA THR A 144 14.66 0.01 -22.34
C THR A 144 14.30 -1.48 -22.26
N ALA A 145 15.23 -2.38 -22.60
CA ALA A 145 15.02 -3.82 -22.52
C ALA A 145 14.79 -4.30 -21.06
N ARG A 146 15.54 -3.77 -20.10
CA ARG A 146 15.37 -4.06 -18.66
C ARG A 146 14.06 -3.51 -18.10
N LEU A 147 13.61 -2.35 -18.59
CA LEU A 147 12.30 -1.82 -18.24
C LEU A 147 11.18 -2.71 -18.77
N TRP A 148 11.28 -3.17 -20.02
CA TRP A 148 10.36 -4.16 -20.58
C TRP A 148 10.31 -5.42 -19.71
N GLU A 149 11.47 -6.02 -19.40
CA GLU A 149 11.59 -7.19 -18.52
C GLU A 149 10.90 -6.97 -17.17
N THR A 150 11.14 -5.80 -16.55
CA THR A 150 10.57 -5.43 -15.26
C THR A 150 9.04 -5.35 -15.33
N PHE A 151 8.49 -4.68 -16.34
CA PHE A 151 7.04 -4.53 -16.48
C PHE A 151 6.37 -5.85 -16.87
N ALA A 152 7.02 -6.71 -17.66
CA ALA A 152 6.56 -8.06 -17.94
C ALA A 152 6.46 -8.92 -16.67
N CYS A 153 7.50 -8.88 -15.82
CA CYS A 153 7.48 -9.56 -14.52
C CYS A 153 6.38 -9.02 -13.60
N ARG A 154 6.20 -7.69 -13.55
CA ARG A 154 5.11 -7.06 -12.77
C ARG A 154 3.73 -7.46 -13.29
N GLN A 155 3.54 -7.50 -14.60
CA GLN A 155 2.29 -7.93 -15.22
C GLN A 155 1.96 -9.38 -14.87
N ALA A 156 2.93 -10.28 -14.98
CA ALA A 156 2.77 -11.69 -14.62
C ALA A 156 2.42 -11.86 -13.13
N TYR A 157 3.11 -11.14 -12.25
CA TYR A 157 2.81 -11.16 -10.81
C TYR A 157 1.39 -10.67 -10.51
N THR A 158 0.96 -9.56 -11.12
CA THR A 158 -0.40 -9.06 -10.92
C THR A 158 -1.45 -10.03 -11.46
N ARG A 159 -1.18 -10.76 -12.55
CA ARG A 159 -2.08 -11.82 -13.04
C ARG A 159 -2.24 -12.95 -12.02
N GLN A 160 -1.15 -13.38 -11.38
CA GLN A 160 -1.21 -14.38 -10.30
C GLN A 160 -1.98 -13.86 -9.08
N GLN A 161 -1.73 -12.61 -8.68
CA GLN A 161 -2.48 -11.97 -7.60
C GLN A 161 -3.98 -11.91 -7.93
N LEU A 162 -4.32 -11.54 -9.16
CA LEU A 162 -5.70 -11.46 -9.64
C LEU A 162 -6.39 -12.84 -9.57
N TYR A 163 -5.72 -13.90 -10.03
CA TYR A 163 -6.21 -15.27 -9.89
C TYR A 163 -6.50 -15.63 -8.43
N PHE A 164 -5.56 -15.36 -7.52
CA PHE A 164 -5.74 -15.58 -6.09
C PHE A 164 -6.94 -14.81 -5.52
N LEU A 165 -7.10 -13.53 -5.87
CA LEU A 165 -8.23 -12.72 -5.39
C LEU A 165 -9.58 -13.23 -5.90
N HIS A 166 -9.65 -13.69 -7.15
CA HIS A 166 -10.84 -14.34 -7.69
C HIS A 166 -11.16 -15.65 -6.97
N GLU A 167 -10.16 -16.49 -6.70
CA GLU A 167 -10.34 -17.73 -5.91
C GLU A 167 -10.84 -17.42 -4.49
N CYS A 168 -10.36 -16.36 -3.86
CA CYS A 168 -10.87 -15.90 -2.57
C CYS A 168 -12.37 -15.62 -2.61
N LEU A 169 -12.84 -14.87 -3.62
CA LEU A 169 -14.27 -14.62 -3.79
C LEU A 169 -15.08 -15.89 -4.05
N ARG A 170 -14.53 -16.81 -4.87
CA ARG A 170 -15.20 -18.07 -5.23
C ARG A 170 -15.36 -19.00 -4.03
N LYS A 171 -14.34 -19.07 -3.17
CA LYS A 171 -14.34 -19.91 -1.96
C LYS A 171 -14.91 -19.20 -0.72
N HIS A 172 -15.39 -17.96 -0.86
CA HIS A 172 -15.89 -17.12 0.24
C HIS A 172 -14.87 -16.92 1.39
N ILE A 173 -13.58 -16.96 1.07
CA ILE A 173 -12.47 -16.69 1.99
C ILE A 173 -11.91 -15.29 1.74
N PHE A 174 -11.32 -14.68 2.77
CA PHE A 174 -10.67 -13.38 2.63
C PHE A 174 -9.16 -13.52 2.81
N PRO A 175 -8.36 -12.76 2.05
CA PRO A 175 -6.95 -12.63 2.36
C PRO A 175 -6.79 -12.02 3.77
N ARG A 176 -5.68 -12.38 4.43
CA ARG A 176 -5.39 -11.91 5.79
C ARG A 176 -5.37 -10.38 5.89
N SER A 177 -4.93 -9.68 4.84
CA SER A 177 -4.92 -8.22 4.77
C SER A 177 -6.30 -7.57 4.83
N VAL A 178 -7.35 -8.33 4.51
CA VAL A 178 -8.73 -7.86 4.45
C VAL A 178 -9.57 -8.37 5.63
N THR A 179 -9.03 -9.36 6.34
CA THR A 179 -9.70 -9.94 7.51
C THR A 179 -9.41 -9.06 8.70
N TYR A 180 -10.44 -8.41 9.24
CA TYR A 180 -10.33 -7.62 10.47
C TYR A 180 -11.38 -8.05 11.47
N ARG A 181 -11.02 -7.93 12.75
CA ARG A 181 -11.94 -8.18 13.87
C ARG A 181 -12.70 -6.89 14.14
N PRO A 182 -14.04 -6.91 14.19
CA PRO A 182 -14.81 -5.71 14.52
C PRO A 182 -14.48 -5.21 15.94
N PRO A 183 -14.64 -3.90 16.21
CA PRO A 183 -14.33 -3.31 17.52
C PRO A 183 -15.22 -3.86 18.65
N ILE A 184 -16.48 -4.13 18.32
CA ILE A 184 -17.48 -4.66 19.23
C ILE A 184 -17.77 -6.11 18.82
N ASN A 185 -17.83 -7.01 19.80
CA ASN A 185 -18.14 -8.41 19.57
C ASN A 185 -19.65 -8.63 19.48
N HIS A 186 -20.29 -8.03 18.47
CA HIS A 186 -21.73 -8.14 18.22
C HIS A 186 -22.00 -8.78 16.84
N PRO A 187 -23.02 -9.63 16.68
CA PRO A 187 -23.26 -10.35 15.43
C PRO A 187 -23.41 -9.45 14.19
N GLN A 188 -24.06 -8.29 14.33
CA GLN A 188 -24.23 -7.36 13.21
C GLN A 188 -22.91 -6.75 12.72
N ASP A 189 -21.96 -6.50 13.63
CA ASP A 189 -20.66 -5.93 13.26
C ASP A 189 -19.81 -6.93 12.48
N TRP A 190 -19.93 -8.22 12.79
CA TRP A 190 -19.32 -9.29 12.01
C TRP A 190 -19.90 -9.38 10.60
N VAL A 191 -21.21 -9.17 10.44
CA VAL A 191 -21.85 -9.10 9.12
C VAL A 191 -21.32 -7.92 8.31
N ILE A 192 -21.23 -6.74 8.91
CA ILE A 192 -20.69 -5.54 8.27
C ILE A 192 -19.22 -5.74 7.89
N ALA A 193 -18.40 -6.28 8.80
CA ALA A 193 -16.99 -6.56 8.55
C ALA A 193 -16.80 -7.50 7.35
N ARG A 194 -17.60 -8.56 7.27
CA ARG A 194 -17.60 -9.50 6.15
C ARG A 194 -18.03 -8.85 4.83
N GLN A 195 -19.05 -7.98 4.85
CA GLN A 195 -19.49 -7.24 3.66
C GLN A 195 -18.41 -6.28 3.16
N ASN A 196 -17.77 -5.54 4.08
CA ASN A 196 -16.66 -4.65 3.77
C ASN A 196 -15.47 -5.42 3.21
N GLY A 197 -15.13 -6.57 3.80
CA GLY A 197 -14.09 -7.46 3.27
C GLY A 197 -14.40 -7.97 1.85
N ARG A 198 -15.67 -8.22 1.52
CA ARG A 198 -16.06 -8.57 0.15
C ARG A 198 -15.92 -7.40 -0.83
N ARG A 199 -16.32 -6.18 -0.42
CA ARG A 199 -16.15 -4.96 -1.22
C ARG A 199 -14.67 -4.67 -1.48
N MET A 200 -13.84 -4.86 -0.46
CA MET A 200 -12.39 -4.75 -0.51
C MET A 200 -11.76 -5.65 -1.57
N VAL A 201 -12.05 -6.95 -1.53
CA VAL A 201 -11.49 -7.89 -2.51
C VAL A 201 -11.92 -7.52 -3.94
N ARG A 202 -13.18 -7.06 -4.13
CA ARG A 202 -13.64 -6.55 -5.42
C ARG A 202 -12.85 -5.32 -5.89
N LEU A 203 -12.55 -4.39 -5.00
CA LEU A 203 -11.73 -3.21 -5.31
C LEU A 203 -10.30 -3.61 -5.68
N MET A 204 -9.69 -4.55 -4.95
CA MET A 204 -8.36 -5.08 -5.29
C MET A 204 -8.35 -5.77 -6.66
N ILE A 205 -9.42 -6.47 -7.03
CA ILE A 205 -9.58 -7.07 -8.37
C ILE A 205 -9.64 -5.98 -9.45
N THR A 206 -10.44 -4.94 -9.24
CA THR A 206 -10.53 -3.81 -10.18
C THR A 206 -9.18 -3.10 -10.34
N ASP A 207 -8.48 -2.84 -9.23
CA ASP A 207 -7.13 -2.27 -9.26
C ASP A 207 -6.14 -3.18 -10.02
N ALA A 208 -6.16 -4.49 -9.75
CA ALA A 208 -5.31 -5.45 -10.43
C ALA A 208 -5.54 -5.46 -11.95
N HIS A 209 -6.80 -5.41 -12.41
CA HIS A 209 -7.12 -5.26 -13.83
C HIS A 209 -6.55 -3.96 -14.42
N ASN A 210 -6.71 -2.84 -13.73
CA ASN A 210 -6.19 -1.55 -14.17
C ASN A 210 -4.66 -1.55 -14.24
N ARG A 211 -3.99 -2.17 -13.26
CA ARG A 211 -2.54 -2.34 -13.24
C ARG A 211 -2.06 -3.24 -14.38
N ILE A 212 -2.75 -4.33 -14.69
CA ILE A 212 -2.43 -5.18 -15.85
C ILE A 212 -2.47 -4.37 -17.14
N ARG A 213 -3.57 -3.65 -17.40
CA ARG A 213 -3.71 -2.78 -18.60
C ARG A 213 -2.63 -1.70 -18.66
N LYS A 214 -2.25 -1.14 -17.51
CA LYS A 214 -1.16 -0.16 -17.43
C LYS A 214 0.19 -0.80 -17.78
N TYR A 215 0.52 -1.92 -17.15
CA TYR A 215 1.80 -2.60 -17.38
C TYR A 215 1.92 -3.14 -18.80
N GLU A 216 0.84 -3.63 -19.37
CA GLU A 216 0.77 -4.08 -20.77
C GLU A 216 1.11 -2.94 -21.74
N ARG A 217 0.46 -1.78 -21.59
CA ARG A 217 0.76 -0.60 -22.42
C ARG A 217 2.22 -0.17 -22.32
N ILE A 218 2.76 -0.11 -21.10
CA ILE A 218 4.15 0.30 -20.88
C ILE A 218 5.14 -0.74 -21.42
N ALA A 219 4.87 -2.03 -21.17
CA ALA A 219 5.69 -3.12 -21.66
C ALA A 219 5.71 -3.15 -23.19
N ASN A 220 4.56 -3.00 -23.85
CA ASN A 220 4.47 -2.94 -25.30
C ASN A 220 5.21 -1.73 -25.87
N GLY A 221 5.09 -0.56 -25.25
CA GLY A 221 5.86 0.63 -25.66
C GLY A 221 7.38 0.42 -25.60
N HIS A 222 7.89 -0.25 -24.56
CA HIS A 222 9.30 -0.61 -24.48
C HIS A 222 9.68 -1.72 -25.48
N ARG A 223 8.81 -2.72 -25.68
CA ARG A 223 8.98 -3.80 -26.67
C ARG A 223 9.15 -3.23 -28.08
N GLU A 224 8.28 -2.31 -28.48
CA GLU A 224 8.33 -1.62 -29.78
C GLU A 224 9.57 -0.72 -29.92
N ALA A 225 9.97 -0.03 -28.85
CA ALA A 225 11.20 0.76 -28.84
C ALA A 225 12.45 -0.12 -28.99
N CYS A 226 12.47 -1.31 -28.38
CA CYS A 226 13.52 -2.30 -28.58
C CYS A 226 13.51 -2.85 -30.02
N LEU A 227 12.34 -3.21 -30.55
CA LEU A 227 12.21 -3.71 -31.92
C LEU A 227 12.77 -2.73 -32.96
N ARG A 228 12.44 -1.44 -32.83
CA ARG A 228 12.95 -0.39 -33.74
C ARG A 228 14.46 -0.19 -33.72
N LYS A 229 15.12 -0.50 -32.59
CA LYS A 229 16.56 -0.28 -32.42
C LYS A 229 17.40 -1.52 -32.71
N ILE A 230 16.93 -2.68 -32.27
CA ILE A 230 17.71 -3.92 -32.24
C ILE A 230 17.43 -4.78 -33.49
N GLY A 231 16.24 -4.64 -34.09
CA GLY A 231 15.80 -5.46 -35.22
C GLY A 231 15.14 -6.79 -34.79
N PRO A 232 14.49 -7.51 -35.73
CA PRO A 232 13.61 -8.64 -35.44
C PRO A 232 14.34 -9.88 -34.88
N ASP A 233 15.53 -10.22 -35.40
CA ASP A 233 16.23 -11.47 -35.06
C ASP A 233 16.69 -11.51 -33.59
N LEU A 234 17.27 -10.42 -33.12
CA LEU A 234 17.66 -10.25 -31.71
C LEU A 234 16.44 -9.99 -30.82
N MET A 235 15.34 -9.47 -31.37
CA MET A 235 14.12 -9.23 -30.62
C MET A 235 13.44 -10.53 -30.18
N GLU A 236 13.44 -11.56 -31.03
CA GLU A 236 12.91 -12.87 -30.68
C GLU A 236 13.69 -13.48 -29.51
N GLN A 237 15.02 -13.44 -29.58
CA GLN A 237 15.87 -13.90 -28.50
C GLN A 237 15.62 -13.13 -27.19
N LEU A 238 15.38 -11.81 -27.28
CA LEU A 238 15.09 -10.98 -26.12
C LEU A 238 13.72 -11.33 -25.51
N SER A 239 12.71 -11.60 -26.33
CA SER A 239 11.39 -12.08 -25.86
C SER A 239 11.53 -13.40 -25.11
N MET A 240 12.26 -14.37 -25.66
CA MET A 240 12.52 -15.64 -24.99
C MET A 240 13.24 -15.44 -23.65
N ALA A 241 14.22 -14.54 -23.58
CA ALA A 241 14.94 -14.22 -22.36
C ALA A 241 14.01 -13.64 -21.27
N VAL A 242 13.15 -12.69 -21.65
CA VAL A 242 12.17 -12.09 -20.75
C VAL A 242 11.16 -13.13 -20.26
N GLU A 243 10.64 -13.98 -21.14
CA GLU A 243 9.69 -15.04 -20.78
C GLU A 243 10.30 -16.09 -19.85
N ARG A 244 11.56 -16.47 -20.07
CA ARG A 244 12.31 -17.32 -19.13
C ARG A 244 12.43 -16.66 -17.76
N ARG A 245 12.71 -15.36 -17.70
CA ARG A 245 12.79 -14.62 -16.43
C ARG A 245 11.46 -14.56 -15.70
N VAL A 246 10.38 -14.27 -16.41
CA VAL A 246 9.01 -14.27 -15.89
C VAL A 246 8.67 -15.65 -15.29
N SER A 247 8.95 -16.72 -16.04
CA SER A 247 8.72 -18.10 -15.61
C SER A 247 9.56 -18.50 -14.40
N SER A 248 10.84 -18.12 -14.37
CA SER A 248 11.74 -18.39 -13.23
C SER A 248 11.26 -17.67 -11.96
N THR A 249 10.84 -16.42 -12.08
CA THR A 249 10.32 -15.63 -10.95
C THR A 249 9.06 -16.28 -10.37
N ALA A 250 8.18 -16.80 -11.23
CA ALA A 250 7.00 -17.55 -10.81
C ALA A 250 7.36 -18.84 -10.05
N LYS A 251 8.32 -19.62 -10.56
CA LYS A 251 8.81 -20.86 -9.91
C LYS A 251 9.42 -20.59 -8.55
N ASN A 252 10.29 -19.57 -8.44
CA ASN A 252 10.95 -19.23 -7.17
C ASN A 252 9.95 -18.81 -6.08
N LYS A 253 8.90 -18.07 -6.45
CA LYS A 253 7.82 -17.73 -5.51
C LYS A 253 7.02 -18.93 -5.07
N LYS A 254 6.76 -19.88 -5.98
CA LYS A 254 6.08 -21.13 -5.62
C LYS A 254 6.93 -21.95 -4.63
N ALA A 255 8.22 -22.09 -4.91
CA ALA A 255 9.14 -22.80 -4.02
C ALA A 255 9.19 -22.20 -2.59
N HIS A 256 9.13 -20.87 -2.46
CA HIS A 256 9.06 -20.21 -1.16
C HIS A 256 7.73 -20.45 -0.42
N LEU A 257 6.63 -20.71 -1.13
CA LEU A 257 5.34 -21.02 -0.50
C LEU A 257 5.27 -22.48 -0.03
N ASP A 258 6.04 -23.37 -0.65
CA ASP A 258 6.07 -24.81 -0.36
C ASP A 258 7.12 -25.17 0.72
N SER A 259 7.97 -24.22 1.16
CA SER A 259 8.99 -24.35 2.21
C SER A 259 8.51 -23.82 3.56
#